data_AF-A0A101UTW4-F1
#
_entry.id   AF-A0A101UTW4-F1
#
_cell.length_a   1.000
_cell.length_b   1.000
_cell.length_c   1.000
_cell.angle_alpha   90.00
_cell.angle_beta   90.00
_cell.angle_gamma   90.00
#
_symmetry.space_group_name_H-M   'P 1'
#
loop_
_entity.id
_entity.type
_entity.pdbx_description
1 polymer ?
#
loop_
_entity_poly.entity_id
_entity_poly.type
_entity_poly.pdbx_seq_one_letter_code
_entity_poly.pdbx_strand_id
1 'polypeptide(L)'
;MDRQPGASRGRRGPDARPQGHRRTRTRLNRRGRILAFTGAALAVLLVVVGGTGYWLYQRLDSNIQAAGIDNKIGGDRPANLSPGARNILVVDSDSRDGDNAEYGKGLTTMQSDTLMVLHVAANRKWAAVVSLPRDSWVQIPA
;
A
#
# COMPACT_ATOMS: atom_id res chain seq x y z
N MET A 1 40.21 93.09 -15.44
CA MET A 1 41.18 92.46 -14.51
C MET A 1 40.33 91.94 -13.36
N ASP A 2 40.07 90.65 -13.17
CA ASP A 2 40.98 89.51 -13.15
C ASP A 2 40.37 88.20 -13.69
N ARG A 3 41.27 87.33 -14.15
CA ARG A 3 41.05 85.94 -14.59
C ARG A 3 41.02 85.00 -13.38
N GLN A 4 40.27 83.89 -13.44
CA GLN A 4 40.78 82.50 -13.51
C GLN A 4 39.75 81.40 -13.14
N PRO A 5 40.00 80.12 -13.53
CA PRO A 5 38.98 79.18 -14.02
C PRO A 5 38.90 77.84 -13.24
N GLY A 6 38.10 76.90 -13.75
CA GLY A 6 38.19 75.44 -13.50
C GLY A 6 37.09 74.90 -12.58
N ALA A 7 36.59 73.68 -12.69
CA ALA A 7 37.07 72.52 -13.43
C ALA A 7 35.93 71.51 -13.62
N SER A 8 35.90 70.87 -14.78
CA SER A 8 35.21 69.61 -15.02
C SER A 8 35.87 68.46 -14.24
N ARG A 9 35.12 67.76 -13.38
CA ARG A 9 35.46 66.39 -12.95
C ARG A 9 34.19 65.56 -12.80
N GLY A 10 34.13 64.46 -13.55
CA GLY A 10 33.05 63.49 -13.45
C GLY A 10 33.29 62.41 -12.40
N ARG A 11 32.63 61.28 -12.68
CA ARG A 11 32.65 59.98 -11.97
C ARG A 11 31.88 59.93 -10.65
N ARG A 12 30.77 59.20 -10.68
CA ARG A 12 30.64 57.78 -10.28
C ARG A 12 29.20 57.60 -9.79
N GLY A 13 28.43 56.78 -10.51
CA GLY A 13 27.19 56.25 -9.95
C GLY A 13 27.51 55.45 -8.68
N PRO A 14 26.70 55.54 -7.62
CA PRO A 14 26.88 54.68 -6.49
C PRO A 14 26.35 53.29 -6.85
N ASP A 15 27.30 52.36 -6.90
CA ASP A 15 27.20 50.91 -6.89
C ASP A 15 25.92 50.38 -6.23
N ALA A 16 25.12 49.66 -7.03
CA ALA A 16 24.11 48.76 -6.53
C ALA A 16 24.80 47.62 -5.75
N ARG A 17 24.91 47.78 -4.43
CA ARG A 17 25.31 46.69 -3.55
C ARG A 17 24.21 45.62 -3.59
N PRO A 18 24.50 44.35 -3.91
CA PRO A 18 23.54 43.30 -3.71
C PRO A 18 23.30 43.16 -2.19
N GLN A 19 22.12 43.55 -1.75
CA GLN A 19 21.67 43.28 -0.38
C GLN A 19 21.51 41.77 -0.24
N GLY A 20 22.57 41.13 0.24
CA GLY A 20 22.54 39.75 0.68
C GLY A 20 21.43 39.62 1.72
N HIS A 21 20.36 38.91 1.35
CA HIS A 21 19.32 38.52 2.28
C HIS A 21 19.96 37.65 3.36
N ARG A 22 20.34 38.26 4.48
CA ARG A 22 20.66 37.55 5.71
C ARG A 22 19.39 36.81 6.09
N ARG A 23 19.34 35.52 5.75
CA ARG A 23 18.34 34.59 6.28
C ARG A 23 18.46 34.67 7.80
N THR A 24 17.58 35.43 8.42
CA THR A 24 17.37 35.44 9.87
C THR A 24 16.99 34.01 10.22
N ARG A 25 17.95 33.23 10.71
CA ARG A 25 17.69 31.97 11.39
C ARG A 25 16.90 32.36 12.63
N THR A 26 15.57 32.33 12.53
CA THR A 26 14.67 32.39 13.67
C THR A 26 15.11 31.29 14.62
N ARG A 27 15.76 31.69 15.71
CA ARG A 27 16.18 30.76 16.75
C ARG A 27 14.89 30.19 17.35
N LEU A 28 14.56 28.96 17.01
CA LEU A 28 13.41 28.27 17.57
C LEU A 28 13.59 28.21 19.09
N ASN A 29 12.65 28.78 19.84
CA ASN A 29 12.60 28.66 21.30
C ASN A 29 12.62 27.17 21.68
N ARG A 30 13.11 26.81 22.88
CA ARG A 30 13.22 25.40 23.32
C ARG A 30 11.93 24.58 23.06
N ARG A 31 10.76 25.23 23.21
CA ARG A 31 9.43 24.66 22.90
C ARG A 31 9.21 24.36 21.40
N GLY A 32 9.64 25.25 20.50
CA GLY A 32 9.58 25.04 19.05
C GLY A 32 10.53 23.93 18.57
N ARG A 33 11.66 23.74 19.26
CA ARG A 33 12.57 22.61 18.98
C ARG A 33 11.95 21.28 19.40
N ILE A 34 11.29 21.21 20.56
CA ILE A 34 10.56 20.01 21.00
C ILE A 34 9.44 19.69 20.01
N LEU A 35 8.64 20.68 19.60
CA LEU A 35 7.55 20.47 18.63
C LEU A 35 8.06 19.97 17.26
N ALA A 36 9.19 20.49 16.81
CA ALA A 36 9.83 20.03 15.58
C ALA A 36 10.34 18.58 15.71
N PHE A 37 10.92 18.22 16.85
CA PHE A 37 11.37 16.85 17.11
C PHE A 37 10.21 15.87 17.22
N THR A 38 9.13 16.22 17.91
CA THR A 38 7.96 15.35 18.01
C THR A 38 7.27 15.19 16.65
N GLY A 39 7.15 16.26 15.88
CA GLY A 39 6.63 16.20 14.51
C GLY A 39 7.49 15.33 13.58
N ALA A 40 8.81 15.48 13.66
CA ALA A 40 9.74 14.64 12.89
C ALA A 40 9.66 13.16 13.31
N ALA A 41 9.61 12.88 14.61
CA ALA A 41 9.46 11.53 15.13
C ALA A 41 8.14 10.88 14.67
N LEU A 42 7.03 11.63 14.72
CA LEU A 42 5.73 11.16 14.24
C LEU A 42 5.75 10.88 12.73
N ALA A 43 6.36 11.77 11.94
CA ALA A 43 6.49 11.58 10.50
C ALA A 43 7.31 10.32 10.15
N VAL A 44 8.44 10.12 10.84
CA VAL A 44 9.25 8.90 10.67
C VAL A 44 8.45 7.66 11.06
N LEU A 45 7.72 7.70 12.18
CA LEU A 45 6.87 6.59 12.61
C LEU A 45 5.82 6.24 11.55
N LEU A 46 5.13 7.23 10.98
CA LEU A 46 4.14 7.01 9.92
C LEU A 46 4.76 6.41 8.66
N VAL A 47 5.94 6.85 8.26
CA VAL A 47 6.67 6.29 7.10
C VAL A 47 7.09 4.85 7.37
N VAL A 48 7.60 4.55 8.56
CA VAL A 48 8.02 3.20 8.94
C VAL A 48 6.82 2.25 8.97
N VAL A 49 5.73 2.65 9.62
CA VAL A 49 4.50 1.82 9.71
C VAL A 49 3.86 1.65 8.33
N GLY A 50 3.68 2.74 7.58
CA GLY A 50 3.09 2.70 6.25
C GLY A 50 3.95 1.91 5.25
N GLY A 51 5.26 2.11 5.27
CA GLY A 51 6.21 1.40 4.41
C GLY A 51 6.29 -0.09 4.74
N THR A 52 6.29 -0.47 6.02
CA THR A 52 6.28 -1.87 6.44
C THR A 52 4.96 -2.55 6.05
N GLY A 53 3.83 -1.88 6.26
CA GLY A 53 2.52 -2.38 5.84
C GLY A 53 2.44 -2.57 4.32
N TYR A 54 2.94 -1.61 3.55
CA TYR A 54 3.00 -1.71 2.09
C TYR A 54 3.90 -2.85 1.62
N TRP A 55 5.07 -3.02 2.23
CA TRP A 55 5.99 -4.10 1.89
C TRP A 55 5.41 -5.48 2.21
N LEU A 56 4.76 -5.63 3.36
CA LEU A 56 4.04 -6.85 3.71
C LEU A 56 2.92 -7.14 2.72
N TYR A 57 2.13 -6.11 2.35
CA TYR A 57 1.06 -6.25 1.37
C TYR A 57 1.59 -6.75 0.01
N GLN A 58 2.67 -6.13 -0.50
CA GLN A 58 3.33 -6.56 -1.73
C GLN A 58 3.85 -8.01 -1.66
N ARG A 59 4.40 -8.41 -0.50
CA ARG A 59 4.89 -9.77 -0.31
C ARG A 59 3.77 -10.81 -0.29
N LEU A 60 2.63 -10.48 0.31
CA LEU A 60 1.44 -11.34 0.28
C LEU A 60 0.87 -11.45 -1.14
N ASP A 61 0.78 -10.34 -1.87
CA ASP A 61 0.27 -10.30 -3.24
C ASP A 61 1.14 -11.15 -4.18
N SER A 62 2.46 -11.07 -4.04
CA SER A 62 3.41 -11.85 -4.86
C SER A 62 3.32 -13.37 -4.68
N ASN A 63 2.68 -13.86 -3.62
CA ASN A 63 2.52 -15.29 -3.34
C ASN A 63 1.12 -15.82 -3.73
N ILE A 64 0.23 -14.98 -4.23
CA ILE A 64 -1.10 -15.38 -4.69
C ILE A 64 -1.02 -15.64 -6.19
N GLN A 65 -0.90 -16.91 -6.59
CA GLN A 65 -1.02 -17.29 -7.98
C GLN A 65 -2.49 -17.30 -8.40
N ALA A 66 -2.91 -16.29 -9.16
CA ALA A 66 -4.25 -16.24 -9.74
C ALA A 66 -4.25 -16.96 -11.09
N ALA A 67 -4.87 -18.14 -11.16
CA ALA A 67 -5.16 -18.78 -12.42
C ALA A 67 -6.38 -18.13 -13.07
N GLY A 68 -6.19 -17.42 -14.19
CA GLY A 68 -7.29 -16.88 -14.99
C GLY A 68 -8.10 -18.01 -15.63
N ILE A 69 -9.26 -18.32 -15.06
CA ILE A 69 -10.21 -19.33 -15.57
C ILE A 69 -11.23 -18.74 -16.54
N ASP A 70 -11.16 -17.44 -16.80
CA ASP A 70 -12.09 -16.68 -17.64
C ASP A 70 -12.22 -17.27 -19.05
N ASN A 71 -11.15 -17.88 -19.56
CA ASN A 71 -11.09 -18.48 -20.90
C ASN A 71 -11.60 -19.94 -20.93
N LYS A 72 -11.84 -20.54 -19.75
CA LYS A 72 -12.26 -21.94 -19.58
C LYS A 72 -13.74 -22.09 -19.20
N ILE A 73 -14.39 -20.99 -18.83
CA ILE A 73 -15.82 -20.96 -18.49
C ILE A 73 -16.53 -20.27 -19.66
N GLY A 74 -17.27 -21.06 -20.45
CA GLY A 74 -17.97 -20.59 -21.65
C GLY A 74 -18.96 -19.44 -21.40
N GLY A 75 -19.45 -18.83 -22.48
CA GLY A 75 -20.28 -17.60 -22.46
C GLY A 75 -21.67 -17.72 -21.82
N ASP A 76 -22.12 -18.92 -21.45
CA ASP A 76 -23.42 -19.17 -20.80
C ASP A 76 -23.39 -18.86 -19.28
N ARG A 77 -22.86 -17.69 -18.93
CA ARG A 77 -22.92 -17.23 -17.54
C ARG A 77 -24.30 -16.62 -17.28
N PRO A 78 -25.03 -17.08 -16.25
CA PRO A 78 -26.28 -16.44 -15.85
C PRO A 78 -26.08 -14.94 -15.63
N ALA A 79 -27.10 -14.15 -16.00
CA ALA A 79 -27.08 -12.71 -15.83
C ALA A 79 -26.71 -12.35 -14.38
N ASN A 80 -25.74 -11.43 -14.22
CA ASN A 80 -25.32 -11.00 -12.90
C ASN A 80 -26.40 -10.10 -12.27
N LEU A 81 -27.21 -10.69 -11.40
CA LEU A 81 -28.31 -9.99 -10.72
C LEU A 81 -27.84 -9.08 -9.56
N SER A 82 -26.57 -9.17 -9.15
CA SER A 82 -25.99 -8.42 -8.02
C SER A 82 -24.64 -7.78 -8.39
N PRO A 83 -24.63 -6.77 -9.29
CA PRO A 83 -23.41 -6.09 -9.69
C PRO A 83 -22.69 -5.48 -8.48
N GLY A 84 -21.42 -5.84 -8.32
CA GLY A 84 -20.56 -5.37 -7.23
C GLY A 84 -20.46 -6.31 -6.02
N ALA A 85 -21.42 -7.23 -5.82
CA ALA A 85 -21.29 -8.29 -4.83
C ALA A 85 -20.29 -9.34 -5.30
N ARG A 86 -19.54 -9.95 -4.37
CA ARG A 86 -18.50 -10.94 -4.69
C ARG A 86 -18.67 -12.19 -3.83
N ASN A 87 -18.62 -13.34 -4.48
CA ASN A 87 -18.49 -14.64 -3.82
C ASN A 87 -17.05 -15.13 -4.01
N ILE A 88 -16.39 -15.46 -2.92
CA ILE A 88 -15.02 -15.97 -2.90
C ILE A 88 -15.09 -17.36 -2.28
N LEU A 89 -14.69 -18.38 -3.04
CA LEU A 89 -14.50 -19.73 -2.52
C LEU A 89 -13.08 -19.84 -1.98
N VAL A 90 -12.97 -20.12 -0.69
CA VAL A 90 -11.72 -20.39 0.00
C VAL A 90 -11.61 -21.89 0.18
N VAL A 91 -10.53 -22.46 -0.36
CA VAL A 91 -10.21 -23.88 -0.26
C VAL A 91 -8.86 -23.98 0.40
N ASP A 92 -8.78 -24.67 1.53
CA ASP A 92 -7.50 -24.99 2.14
C ASP A 92 -6.82 -26.13 1.38
N SER A 93 -5.49 -26.08 1.29
CA SER A 93 -4.67 -27.06 0.61
C SER A 93 -3.72 -27.65 1.65
N ASP A 94 -4.13 -28.70 2.37
CA ASP A 94 -3.16 -29.55 3.07
C ASP A 94 -2.44 -30.42 2.02
N SER A 95 -1.61 -29.76 1.21
CA SER A 95 -0.61 -30.41 0.38
C SER A 95 0.69 -30.45 1.17
N ARG A 96 1.21 -31.66 1.41
CA ARG A 96 2.48 -31.89 2.10
C ARG A 96 3.67 -32.02 1.14
N ASP A 97 3.59 -31.45 -0.05
CA ASP A 97 4.74 -31.43 -0.98
C ASP A 97 5.79 -30.40 -0.52
N GLY A 98 7.03 -30.85 -0.31
CA GLY A 98 8.19 -30.02 0.09
C GLY A 98 8.82 -30.42 1.44
N ASP A 99 9.30 -29.43 2.21
CA ASP A 99 10.07 -29.58 3.47
C ASP A 99 9.33 -30.37 4.59
N ASN A 100 8.03 -30.63 4.44
CA ASN A 100 7.22 -31.43 5.36
C ASN A 100 7.17 -32.93 4.99
N ALA A 101 7.96 -33.38 4.01
CA ALA A 101 8.04 -34.78 3.58
C ALA A 101 8.54 -35.76 4.68
N GLU A 102 9.13 -35.25 5.76
CA GLU A 102 9.55 -36.06 6.91
C GLU A 102 8.36 -36.59 7.72
N TYR A 103 7.19 -35.95 7.65
CA TYR A 103 5.99 -36.33 8.39
C TYR A 103 4.91 -36.91 7.48
N GLY A 104 4.79 -38.24 7.47
CA GLY A 104 3.68 -38.98 6.85
C GLY A 104 4.02 -39.52 5.46
N LYS A 105 4.72 -40.65 5.40
CA LYS A 105 4.96 -41.37 4.14
C LYS A 105 3.68 -42.06 3.67
N GLY A 106 3.26 -41.81 2.43
CA GLY A 106 2.29 -42.65 1.72
C GLY A 106 0.86 -42.14 1.58
N LEU A 107 0.58 -40.84 1.75
CA LEU A 107 -0.74 -40.27 1.46
C LEU A 107 -0.75 -39.62 0.08
N THR A 108 -1.40 -40.28 -0.88
CA THR A 108 -1.61 -39.82 -2.27
C THR A 108 -2.75 -38.80 -2.41
N THR A 109 -3.33 -38.33 -1.31
CA THR A 109 -4.54 -37.52 -1.30
C THR A 109 -4.27 -36.19 -0.62
N MET A 110 -4.32 -35.09 -1.39
CA MET A 110 -4.39 -33.73 -0.84
C MET A 110 -5.67 -33.64 0.00
N GLN A 111 -5.56 -33.41 1.30
CA GLN A 111 -6.71 -33.29 2.18
C GLN A 111 -7.09 -31.82 2.34
N SER A 112 -8.07 -31.34 1.60
CA SER A 112 -8.65 -30.02 1.87
C SER A 112 -9.54 -30.12 3.10
N ASP A 113 -9.01 -29.78 4.27
CA ASP A 113 -9.74 -29.88 5.54
C ASP A 113 -10.71 -28.73 5.77
N THR A 114 -10.69 -27.70 4.92
CA THR A 114 -11.57 -26.52 5.07
C THR A 114 -12.02 -25.95 3.72
N LEU A 115 -13.33 -25.93 3.51
CA LEU A 115 -14.01 -25.21 2.44
C LEU A 115 -14.87 -24.10 3.04
N MET A 116 -14.69 -22.87 2.59
CA MET A 116 -15.51 -21.73 3.03
C MET A 116 -15.96 -20.89 1.85
N VAL A 117 -17.20 -20.41 1.90
CA VAL A 117 -17.72 -19.42 0.95
C VAL A 117 -17.85 -18.09 1.66
N LEU A 118 -17.13 -17.09 1.16
CA LEU A 118 -17.20 -15.70 1.61
C LEU A 118 -18.05 -14.89 0.63
N HIS A 119 -19.15 -14.33 1.14
CA HIS A 119 -19.96 -13.36 0.43
C HIS A 119 -19.62 -11.95 0.91
N VAL A 120 -19.20 -11.09 0.00
CA VAL A 120 -18.97 -9.66 0.24
C VAL A 120 -20.07 -8.87 -0.46
N ALA A 121 -20.83 -8.09 0.31
CA ALA A 121 -21.90 -7.27 -0.22
C ALA A 121 -21.36 -6.18 -1.17
N ALA A 122 -22.18 -5.77 -2.14
CA ALA A 122 -21.81 -4.75 -3.12
C ALA A 122 -21.39 -3.41 -2.48
N ASN A 123 -21.99 -3.06 -1.35
CA ASN A 123 -21.67 -1.85 -0.58
C ASN A 123 -20.44 -2.00 0.33
N ARG A 124 -19.82 -3.20 0.39
CA ARG A 124 -18.68 -3.56 1.25
C ARG A 124 -18.89 -3.29 2.74
N LYS A 125 -20.13 -3.10 3.20
CA LYS A 125 -20.46 -2.79 4.59
C LYS A 125 -20.55 -4.04 5.47
N TRP A 126 -20.77 -5.20 4.86
CA TRP A 126 -20.85 -6.47 5.56
C TRP A 126 -20.32 -7.60 4.68
N ALA A 127 -19.89 -8.67 5.35
CA ALA A 127 -19.48 -9.91 4.73
C ALA A 127 -20.02 -11.08 5.55
N ALA A 128 -20.40 -12.16 4.87
CA ALA A 128 -20.84 -13.40 5.50
C ALA A 128 -19.91 -14.53 5.08
N VAL A 129 -19.56 -15.39 6.03
CA VAL A 129 -18.73 -16.59 5.78
C VAL A 129 -19.54 -17.80 6.17
N VAL A 130 -19.60 -18.78 5.27
CA VAL A 130 -20.23 -20.08 5.51
C VAL A 130 -19.16 -21.15 5.37
N SER A 131 -18.94 -21.94 6.43
CA SER A 131 -18.10 -23.12 6.38
C SER A 131 -18.89 -24.32 5.83
N LEU A 132 -18.28 -25.06 4.92
CA LEU A 132 -18.80 -26.32 4.38
C LEU A 132 -17.91 -27.45 4.90
N PRO A 133 -18.37 -28.23 5.90
CA PRO A 133 -17.62 -29.38 6.39
C PRO A 133 -17.41 -30.43 5.30
N ARG A 134 -16.30 -31.16 5.37
CA ARG A 134 -15.94 -32.27 4.45
C ARG A 134 -17.02 -33.35 4.34
N ASP A 135 -17.70 -33.64 5.46
CA ASP A 135 -18.70 -34.70 5.56
C ASP A 135 -20.14 -34.19 5.31
N SER A 136 -20.29 -33.05 4.64
CA SER A 136 -21.61 -32.56 4.25
C SER A 136 -22.24 -33.50 3.22
N TRP A 137 -23.40 -34.07 3.56
CA TRP A 137 -24.15 -34.90 2.61
C TRP A 137 -24.79 -34.01 1.55
N VAL A 138 -24.14 -33.92 0.39
CA VAL A 138 -24.58 -33.09 -0.75
C VAL A 138 -24.74 -33.93 -2.00
N GLN A 139 -25.70 -33.55 -2.84
CA GLN A 139 -25.84 -34.14 -4.17
C GLN A 139 -24.85 -33.46 -5.12
N ILE A 140 -23.93 -34.24 -5.69
CA ILE A 140 -22.96 -33.74 -6.65
C ILE A 140 -23.57 -33.85 -8.05
N PRO A 141 -23.71 -32.74 -8.80
CA PRO A 141 -24.18 -32.79 -10.18
C PRO A 141 -23.13 -33.48 -11.07
N ALA A 142 -23.62 -34.26 -12.04
CA ALA A 142 -22.81 -34.98 -13.03
C ALA A 142 -22.32 -34.07 -14.17
#